data_AF-A0A917ZH59-F1
#
_entry.id   AF-A0A917ZH59-F1
#
_cell.length_a   1.000
_cell.length_b   1.000
_cell.length_c   1.000
_cell.angle_alpha   90.00
_cell.angle_beta   90.00
_cell.angle_gamma   90.00
#
_symmetry.space_group_name_H-M   'P 1'
#
loop_
_entity.id
_entity.type
_entity.pdbx_description
1 polymer ?
#
loop_
_entity_poly.entity_id
_entity_poly.type
_entity_poly.pdbx_seq_one_letter_code
_entity_poly.pdbx_strand_id
1 'polypeptide(L)'
;MKFHLLLTLLLLFSVPQVKAATPVNGYAWLYSWQSGANSKSSSPGGSPPQSSLGEFKRELEEAESIPDQVIIDGDHLMPAFSSAVEEVLQQMAPLYDYETQVPRATQPDISRREKRLLGAYLDRVDHAGLAQLLALYHLKRSLLRDSGGQAIKHTILAQYFLHRSLDLGRDKWWIRKSLQATEAQLHQWFETRRPHNDAADNADENHPAHIFFREIFFNNHEGDRFIALEKLLDDFAEHPRNMLTNTYLTTVNIWMGGEADYDDPTVLYHFVLSSYFSVRARYLAEERETLWRENPNEHSRFRLATLIGGWTVPARRWLARLHGDDTAVQRLDAEHNHWLAINTAFVSVPVGLMLFEENDKFAEGFAAWEAGRDYCDKVSPTDLSCIDWPRASFNILSFVLGEVDFYLKSGQLAVAESLLSLRHIPNEYFAESFAVWDIGREAWLHREQNLEQIAALYQNEDPGDDPSHFLLKQHRWGPGTFICQVCHQRQSKEWPEGEVERVLSWTDEIPPVGEGNWPPVSTSWYGSSTSVGLSL
;
A
#
# COMPACT_ATOMS: atom_id res chain seq x y z
N MET A 1 -34.37 -33.18 25.64
CA MET A 1 -34.14 -33.45 27.08
C MET A 1 -33.96 -32.11 27.80
N LYS A 2 -34.74 -31.87 28.86
CA LYS A 2 -34.75 -30.66 29.70
C LYS A 2 -33.70 -30.79 30.81
N PHE A 3 -33.08 -29.68 31.26
CA PHE A 3 -32.72 -29.29 32.65
C PHE A 3 -31.93 -27.95 32.61
N HIS A 4 -32.56 -26.79 32.90
CA HIS A 4 -32.35 -25.87 34.07
C HIS A 4 -31.00 -25.13 34.07
N LEU A 5 -30.81 -23.80 34.06
CA LEU A 5 -31.48 -22.56 34.59
C LEU A 5 -31.38 -22.37 36.12
N LEU A 6 -31.03 -21.13 36.51
CA LEU A 6 -30.69 -20.51 37.83
C LEU A 6 -29.20 -20.58 38.23
N LEU A 7 -28.52 -19.48 38.56
CA LEU A 7 -28.91 -18.49 39.58
C LEU A 7 -28.37 -17.06 39.28
N THR A 8 -29.24 -16.07 39.50
CA THR A 8 -29.00 -14.62 39.46
C THR A 8 -28.87 -14.05 40.89
N LEU A 9 -28.16 -12.92 41.01
CA LEU A 9 -28.32 -11.81 41.98
C LEU A 9 -27.61 -11.82 43.35
N LEU A 10 -26.92 -10.69 43.59
CA LEU A 10 -26.82 -9.78 44.77
C LEU A 10 -25.35 -9.35 45.01
N LEU A 11 -24.90 -8.11 45.23
CA LEU A 11 -25.44 -6.74 45.30
C LEU A 11 -24.25 -5.73 45.33
N LEU A 12 -24.47 -4.58 44.67
CA LEU A 12 -24.29 -3.18 45.11
C LEU A 12 -22.95 -2.56 45.60
N PHE A 13 -22.88 -1.26 45.24
CA PHE A 13 -22.07 -0.13 45.71
C PHE A 13 -20.72 0.04 44.98
N SER A 14 -20.38 1.15 44.32
CA SER A 14 -20.71 2.55 44.61
C SER A 14 -20.48 3.45 43.38
N VAL A 15 -21.41 4.37 43.13
CA VAL A 15 -21.20 5.60 42.34
C VAL A 15 -20.56 6.66 43.26
N PRO A 16 -19.72 7.56 42.72
CA PRO A 16 -20.00 8.97 42.96
C PRO A 16 -19.99 9.81 41.69
N GLN A 17 -21.04 10.62 41.56
CA GLN A 17 -21.12 11.79 40.69
C GLN A 17 -20.08 12.83 41.12
N VAL A 18 -19.43 13.51 40.15
CA VAL A 18 -19.04 14.93 40.31
C VAL A 18 -19.20 15.70 39.00
N LYS A 19 -20.25 16.54 39.01
CA LYS A 19 -20.40 17.94 38.56
C LYS A 19 -19.88 18.41 37.19
N ALA A 20 -20.84 18.98 36.46
CA ALA A 20 -20.73 19.91 35.37
C ALA A 20 -19.86 21.15 35.67
N ALA A 21 -19.16 21.62 34.64
CA ALA A 21 -18.73 23.01 34.49
C ALA A 21 -18.66 23.38 32.99
N THR A 22 -19.54 24.28 32.58
CA THR A 22 -19.36 25.24 31.48
C THR A 22 -19.84 26.60 32.02
N PRO A 23 -19.57 27.76 31.39
CA PRO A 23 -18.65 28.10 30.30
C PRO A 23 -17.73 29.31 30.64
N VAL A 24 -16.65 29.55 29.88
CA VAL A 24 -16.05 30.90 29.77
C VAL A 24 -15.60 31.20 28.34
N ASN A 25 -15.99 32.41 27.93
CA ASN A 25 -15.84 33.13 26.66
C ASN A 25 -14.43 33.32 26.08
N GLY A 26 -14.43 33.61 24.77
CA GLY A 26 -13.56 34.57 24.08
C GLY A 26 -12.78 33.92 22.93
N TYR A 27 -12.71 34.40 21.68
CA TYR A 27 -13.11 35.62 20.95
C TYR A 27 -13.21 35.19 19.47
N ALA A 28 -14.31 35.41 18.72
CA ALA A 28 -14.58 36.57 17.87
C ALA A 28 -13.37 37.15 17.11
N TRP A 29 -13.10 36.69 15.87
CA TRP A 29 -12.58 37.53 14.78
C TRP A 29 -13.25 37.17 13.46
N LEU A 30 -14.21 38.02 13.07
CA LEU A 30 -14.85 38.12 11.78
C LEU A 30 -14.46 39.49 11.24
N TYR A 31 -13.93 39.58 10.02
CA TYR A 31 -14.21 40.73 9.17
C TYR A 31 -14.31 40.29 7.71
N SER A 32 -15.53 40.48 7.21
CA SER A 32 -15.87 40.67 5.82
C SER A 32 -15.16 41.89 5.24
N TRP A 33 -15.02 41.96 3.90
CA TRP A 33 -15.33 43.18 3.15
C TRP A 33 -15.60 42.84 1.68
N GLN A 34 -16.79 43.22 1.22
CA GLN A 34 -17.20 43.30 -0.18
C GLN A 34 -16.99 44.74 -0.69
N SER A 35 -16.60 44.81 -1.98
CA SER A 35 -16.90 45.81 -3.02
C SER A 35 -16.54 47.30 -2.84
N GLY A 36 -15.90 47.87 -3.88
CA GLY A 36 -15.84 49.33 -4.07
C GLY A 36 -14.76 49.87 -5.01
N ALA A 37 -15.00 49.75 -6.32
CA ALA A 37 -14.50 50.51 -7.49
C ALA A 37 -13.39 51.60 -7.41
N ASN A 38 -12.61 51.60 -8.52
CA ASN A 38 -11.94 52.71 -9.23
C ASN A 38 -10.66 53.35 -8.66
N SER A 39 -9.51 53.04 -9.28
CA SER A 39 -8.69 54.05 -9.96
C SER A 39 -7.64 53.45 -10.90
N LYS A 40 -7.35 54.19 -11.97
CA LYS A 40 -6.55 53.90 -13.17
C LYS A 40 -5.07 53.52 -12.96
N SER A 41 -4.60 52.69 -13.89
CA SER A 41 -3.32 52.70 -14.62
C SER A 41 -1.98 52.70 -13.86
N SER A 42 -1.24 51.61 -13.99
CA SER A 42 0.03 51.59 -14.75
C SER A 42 0.56 50.16 -14.86
N SER A 43 0.76 49.69 -16.10
CA SER A 43 1.58 48.51 -16.36
C SER A 43 3.04 48.83 -16.03
N PRO A 44 3.81 47.83 -15.59
CA PRO A 44 4.85 47.37 -16.49
C PRO A 44 4.88 45.85 -16.58
N GLY A 45 5.00 45.36 -17.82
CA GLY A 45 5.34 43.98 -18.10
C GLY A 45 6.73 43.66 -17.57
N GLY A 46 6.84 42.55 -16.85
CA GLY A 46 8.07 41.87 -16.57
C GLY A 46 7.89 40.41 -16.92
N SER A 47 8.40 39.99 -18.07
CA SER A 47 8.62 38.57 -18.36
C SER A 47 9.57 38.00 -17.29
N PRO A 48 9.37 36.76 -16.82
CA PRO A 48 10.31 36.13 -15.89
C PRO A 48 11.67 35.95 -16.58
N PRO A 49 12.80 36.04 -15.85
CA PRO A 49 14.12 36.05 -16.45
C PRO A 49 14.46 34.68 -17.05
N GLN A 50 14.67 34.66 -18.38
CA GLN A 50 15.17 33.52 -19.16
C GLN A 50 16.56 33.02 -18.72
N SER A 51 17.25 33.71 -17.80
CA SER A 51 18.58 33.34 -17.32
C SER A 51 18.59 32.12 -16.40
N SER A 52 17.49 31.84 -15.68
CA SER A 52 17.45 30.78 -14.65
C SER A 52 17.34 29.35 -15.19
N LEU A 53 16.88 29.20 -16.44
CA LEU A 53 16.77 27.91 -17.15
C LEU A 53 18.08 27.55 -17.88
N GLY A 54 18.83 28.57 -18.33
CA GLY A 54 20.13 28.42 -18.99
C GLY A 54 21.24 28.00 -18.02
N GLU A 55 21.28 28.60 -16.83
CA GLU A 55 22.20 28.16 -15.76
C GLU A 55 21.88 26.74 -15.27
N PHE A 56 20.59 26.40 -15.14
CA PHE A 56 20.16 25.05 -14.78
C PHE A 56 20.56 23.99 -15.82
N LYS A 57 20.48 24.29 -17.13
CA LYS A 57 20.95 23.38 -18.17
C LYS A 57 22.47 23.19 -18.11
N ARG A 58 23.24 24.27 -17.95
CA ARG A 58 24.71 24.24 -17.89
C ARG A 58 25.24 23.47 -16.68
N GLU A 59 24.60 23.60 -15.52
CA GLU A 59 25.04 22.91 -14.29
C GLU A 59 24.62 21.43 -14.27
N LEU A 60 23.54 21.10 -14.98
CA LEU A 60 23.14 19.71 -15.22
C LEU A 60 24.09 19.01 -16.20
N GLU A 61 24.70 19.75 -17.13
CA GLU A 61 25.84 19.32 -17.96
C GLU A 61 27.15 19.21 -17.14
N GLU A 62 27.38 20.04 -16.12
CA GLU A 62 28.53 19.87 -15.19
C GLU A 62 28.37 18.64 -14.29
N ALA A 63 27.15 18.32 -13.83
CA ALA A 63 26.87 17.09 -13.10
C ALA A 63 27.03 15.81 -13.96
N GLU A 64 26.97 15.93 -15.29
CA GLU A 64 27.26 14.85 -16.25
C GLU A 64 28.75 14.51 -16.36
N SER A 65 29.64 15.33 -15.77
CA SER A 65 31.10 15.13 -15.83
C SER A 65 31.69 14.22 -14.74
N ILE A 66 30.85 13.63 -13.87
CA ILE A 66 31.31 12.69 -12.84
C ILE A 66 31.67 11.34 -13.50
N PRO A 67 32.94 10.89 -13.48
CA PRO A 67 33.36 9.70 -14.20
C PRO A 67 32.79 8.39 -13.63
N ASP A 68 32.48 7.43 -14.50
CA ASP A 68 31.94 6.09 -14.22
C ASP A 68 32.87 5.17 -13.38
N GLN A 69 33.99 5.66 -12.85
CA GLN A 69 35.03 4.86 -12.19
C GLN A 69 34.83 4.63 -10.67
N VAL A 70 33.73 5.09 -10.06
CA VAL A 70 33.50 4.96 -8.60
C VAL A 70 32.66 3.72 -8.25
N ILE A 71 32.27 2.89 -9.23
CA ILE A 71 31.39 1.72 -9.03
C ILE A 71 32.09 0.41 -9.46
N ILE A 72 33.32 0.17 -9.02
CA ILE A 72 33.96 -1.16 -9.14
C ILE A 72 34.91 -1.33 -7.96
N ASP A 73 34.46 -2.02 -6.91
CA ASP A 73 35.29 -2.88 -6.04
C ASP A 73 34.37 -3.48 -4.96
N GLY A 74 33.70 -4.57 -5.32
CA GLY A 74 32.84 -5.35 -4.40
C GLY A 74 32.93 -6.86 -4.56
N ASP A 75 33.60 -7.36 -5.61
CA ASP A 75 33.61 -8.79 -5.93
C ASP A 75 34.95 -9.44 -5.60
N HIS A 76 35.38 -9.44 -4.34
CA HIS A 76 36.40 -10.39 -3.89
C HIS A 76 36.31 -10.61 -2.37
N LEU A 77 35.86 -11.81 -1.97
CA LEU A 77 36.15 -12.62 -0.78
C LEU A 77 34.90 -13.49 -0.51
N MET A 78 34.91 -14.79 -0.81
CA MET A 78 35.15 -15.85 0.18
C MET A 78 35.19 -17.22 -0.53
N PRO A 79 36.15 -18.12 -0.24
CA PRO A 79 36.00 -19.55 -0.54
C PRO A 79 35.74 -20.39 0.72
N ALA A 80 34.93 -21.44 0.51
CA ALA A 80 34.79 -22.66 1.30
C ALA A 80 34.08 -22.59 2.65
N PHE A 81 32.74 -22.61 2.60
CA PHE A 81 31.92 -23.23 3.64
C PHE A 81 31.14 -24.42 3.05
N SER A 82 31.59 -25.62 3.43
CA SER A 82 30.93 -26.93 3.44
C SER A 82 29.78 -27.22 2.47
N SER A 83 30.06 -28.08 1.48
CA SER A 83 29.04 -28.68 0.58
C SER A 83 27.93 -29.44 1.32
N ALA A 84 28.16 -29.88 2.56
CA ALA A 84 27.14 -30.56 3.38
C ALA A 84 26.16 -29.58 4.03
N VAL A 85 26.59 -28.34 4.31
CA VAL A 85 25.68 -27.26 4.73
C VAL A 85 24.89 -26.80 3.51
N GLU A 86 25.52 -26.73 2.34
CA GLU A 86 24.86 -26.41 1.07
C GLU A 86 23.80 -27.46 0.67
N GLU A 87 24.05 -28.75 0.90
CA GLU A 87 23.09 -29.83 0.62
C GLU A 87 21.89 -29.82 1.59
N VAL A 88 22.13 -29.54 2.88
CA VAL A 88 21.06 -29.38 3.88
C VAL A 88 20.26 -28.09 3.62
N LEU A 89 20.94 -26.98 3.32
CA LEU A 89 20.28 -25.73 2.91
C LEU A 89 19.51 -25.90 1.60
N GLN A 90 19.97 -26.69 0.63
CA GLN A 90 19.21 -27.00 -0.59
C GLN A 90 18.00 -27.91 -0.33
N GLN A 91 18.06 -28.79 0.67
CA GLN A 91 16.93 -29.63 1.09
C GLN A 91 15.93 -28.88 1.98
N MET A 92 16.38 -27.86 2.72
CA MET A 92 15.54 -27.05 3.60
C MET A 92 15.08 -25.74 2.96
N ALA A 93 15.73 -25.22 1.91
CA ALA A 93 15.30 -24.04 1.15
C ALA A 93 13.83 -24.12 0.69
N PRO A 94 13.30 -25.29 0.28
CA PRO A 94 11.87 -25.41 0.00
C PRO A 94 10.97 -25.16 1.23
N LEU A 95 11.46 -25.33 2.46
CA LEU A 95 10.69 -25.08 3.69
C LEU A 95 10.67 -23.60 4.06
N TYR A 96 11.80 -22.90 3.90
CA TYR A 96 11.96 -21.49 4.26
C TYR A 96 11.40 -20.53 3.20
N ASP A 97 11.66 -20.84 1.91
CA ASP A 97 11.46 -19.93 0.79
C ASP A 97 10.27 -20.34 -0.11
N TYR A 98 9.40 -21.24 0.35
CA TYR A 98 8.23 -21.59 -0.46
C TYR A 98 7.30 -20.38 -0.60
N GLU A 99 7.23 -19.87 -1.82
CA GLU A 99 6.35 -18.78 -2.23
C GLU A 99 5.54 -19.18 -3.47
N THR A 100 4.35 -18.59 -3.59
CA THR A 100 3.51 -18.82 -4.77
C THR A 100 4.11 -18.10 -5.99
N GLN A 101 4.31 -18.81 -7.10
CA GLN A 101 4.85 -18.21 -8.33
C GLN A 101 3.82 -17.34 -9.04
N VAL A 102 4.22 -16.11 -9.37
CA VAL A 102 3.37 -15.09 -10.00
C VAL A 102 3.76 -14.88 -11.48
N PRO A 103 2.81 -14.80 -12.44
CA PRO A 103 3.10 -14.51 -13.84
C PRO A 103 3.79 -13.14 -14.05
N ARG A 104 4.63 -12.99 -15.08
CA ARG A 104 5.40 -11.74 -15.37
C ARG A 104 5.49 -11.32 -16.84
N ALA A 105 4.59 -11.82 -17.68
CA ALA A 105 4.72 -11.72 -19.13
C ALA A 105 4.94 -10.30 -19.67
N THR A 106 4.42 -9.25 -19.00
CA THR A 106 4.52 -7.85 -19.46
C THR A 106 5.40 -6.95 -18.60
N GLN A 107 6.21 -7.50 -17.67
CA GLN A 107 7.07 -6.67 -16.84
C GLN A 107 8.07 -5.86 -17.69
N PRO A 108 8.10 -4.53 -17.58
CA PRO A 108 9.02 -3.72 -18.34
C PRO A 108 10.44 -3.84 -17.77
N ASP A 109 11.41 -4.09 -18.65
CA ASP A 109 12.83 -4.05 -18.28
C ASP A 109 13.29 -2.62 -18.04
N ILE A 110 13.74 -2.32 -16.81
CA ILE A 110 14.51 -1.09 -16.57
C ILE A 110 15.92 -1.21 -17.15
N SER A 111 16.51 -0.07 -17.53
CA SER A 111 17.84 -0.08 -18.13
C SER A 111 18.89 -0.68 -17.18
N ARG A 112 19.92 -1.37 -17.70
CA ARG A 112 21.00 -1.95 -16.87
C ARG A 112 21.64 -0.92 -15.93
N ARG A 113 21.79 0.32 -16.38
CA ARG A 113 22.33 1.42 -15.59
C ARG A 113 21.42 1.76 -14.42
N GLU A 114 20.11 1.87 -14.68
CA GLU A 114 19.11 2.12 -13.65
C GLU A 114 19.04 0.98 -12.64
N LYS A 115 18.99 -0.28 -13.10
CA LYS A 115 18.97 -1.47 -12.22
C LYS A 115 20.16 -1.48 -11.27
N ARG A 116 21.37 -1.20 -11.77
CA ARG A 116 22.60 -1.12 -10.95
C ARG A 116 22.57 0.03 -9.97
N LEU A 117 22.16 1.22 -10.41
CA LEU A 117 22.13 2.41 -9.55
C LEU A 117 21.08 2.26 -8.44
N LEU A 118 19.92 1.70 -8.77
CA LEU A 118 18.84 1.44 -7.82
C LEU A 118 19.22 0.34 -6.83
N GLY A 119 19.79 -0.77 -7.30
CA GLY A 119 20.32 -1.82 -6.42
C GLY A 119 21.41 -1.31 -5.49
N ALA A 120 22.37 -0.53 -5.99
CA ALA A 120 23.41 0.08 -5.17
C ALA A 120 22.84 1.04 -4.11
N TYR A 121 21.77 1.79 -4.45
CA TYR A 121 21.07 2.62 -3.48
C TYR A 121 20.36 1.77 -2.42
N LEU A 122 19.72 0.67 -2.79
CA LEU A 122 19.03 -0.20 -1.84
C LEU A 122 20.01 -0.97 -0.93
N ASP A 123 21.20 -1.30 -1.42
CA ASP A 123 22.29 -1.83 -0.58
C ASP A 123 22.82 -0.78 0.42
N ARG A 124 22.61 0.52 0.14
CA ARG A 124 23.10 1.66 0.93
C ARG A 124 22.13 2.84 0.95
N VAL A 125 20.97 2.62 1.57
CA VAL A 125 19.84 3.57 1.63
C VAL A 125 20.17 4.88 2.37
N ASP A 126 21.25 4.88 3.15
CA ASP A 126 21.84 6.03 3.86
C ASP A 126 22.77 6.88 2.99
N HIS A 127 23.09 6.43 1.77
CA HIS A 127 24.04 7.10 0.89
C HIS A 127 23.39 8.24 0.09
N ALA A 128 23.47 9.45 0.62
CA ALA A 128 22.88 10.64 -0.01
C ALA A 128 23.34 10.90 -1.47
N GLY A 129 24.59 10.55 -1.81
CA GLY A 129 25.07 10.65 -3.20
C GLY A 129 24.32 9.76 -4.20
N LEU A 130 23.96 8.53 -3.82
CA LEU A 130 23.18 7.62 -4.67
C LEU A 130 21.75 8.14 -4.82
N ALA A 131 21.15 8.67 -3.75
CA ALA A 131 19.87 9.36 -3.82
C ALA A 131 19.94 10.56 -4.79
N GLN A 132 20.99 11.39 -4.74
CA GLN A 132 21.16 12.51 -5.69
C GLN A 132 21.27 12.05 -7.15
N LEU A 133 22.00 10.96 -7.41
CA LEU A 133 22.13 10.41 -8.77
C LEU A 133 20.79 9.88 -9.30
N LEU A 134 20.02 9.18 -8.47
CA LEU A 134 18.68 8.73 -8.82
C LEU A 134 17.72 9.91 -9.02
N ALA A 135 17.76 10.92 -8.15
CA ALA A 135 17.01 12.16 -8.34
C ALA A 135 17.28 12.79 -9.71
N LEU A 136 18.55 12.96 -10.09
CA LEU A 136 18.94 13.49 -11.39
C LEU A 136 18.48 12.60 -12.56
N TYR A 137 18.56 11.27 -12.40
CA TYR A 137 18.09 10.31 -13.40
C TYR A 137 16.59 10.48 -13.68
N HIS A 138 15.77 10.64 -12.63
CA HIS A 138 14.33 10.82 -12.78
C HIS A 138 13.94 12.25 -13.20
N LEU A 139 14.64 13.29 -12.73
CA LEU A 139 14.42 14.68 -13.16
C LEU A 139 14.56 14.83 -14.69
N LYS A 140 15.48 14.09 -15.31
CA LYS A 140 15.68 14.08 -16.77
C LYS A 140 14.47 13.59 -17.58
N ARG A 141 13.52 12.90 -16.94
CA ARG A 141 12.31 12.32 -17.55
C ARG A 141 11.02 12.84 -16.90
N SER A 142 11.15 13.85 -16.04
CA SER A 142 10.03 14.41 -15.28
C SER A 142 9.22 15.39 -16.12
N LEU A 143 8.13 15.91 -15.54
CA LEU A 143 7.31 16.98 -16.11
C LEU A 143 8.07 18.28 -16.39
N LEU A 144 9.30 18.43 -15.87
CA LEU A 144 10.17 19.55 -16.23
C LEU A 144 10.67 19.48 -17.68
N ARG A 145 10.55 18.32 -18.33
CA ARG A 145 11.09 18.06 -19.68
C ARG A 145 10.09 17.38 -20.60
N ASP A 146 9.29 16.47 -20.06
CA ASP A 146 8.35 15.64 -20.80
C ASP A 146 6.91 15.86 -20.33
N SER A 147 5.96 15.15 -20.94
CA SER A 147 4.53 15.22 -20.59
C SER A 147 3.90 13.82 -20.57
N GLY A 148 2.80 13.64 -19.83
CA GLY A 148 2.03 12.39 -19.78
C GLY A 148 2.30 11.55 -18.52
N GLY A 149 1.70 10.35 -18.46
CA GLY A 149 1.71 9.49 -17.27
C GLY A 149 3.11 9.08 -16.81
N GLN A 150 4.00 8.74 -17.76
CA GLN A 150 5.39 8.41 -17.44
C GLN A 150 6.17 9.61 -16.88
N ALA A 151 5.94 10.82 -17.41
CA ALA A 151 6.58 12.02 -16.90
C ALA A 151 6.14 12.34 -15.47
N ILE A 152 4.86 12.11 -15.15
CA ILE A 152 4.32 12.21 -13.78
C ILE A 152 5.00 11.19 -12.86
N LYS A 153 5.06 9.91 -13.26
CA LYS A 153 5.76 8.86 -12.51
C LYS A 153 7.20 9.26 -12.19
N HIS A 154 7.96 9.69 -13.19
CA HIS A 154 9.34 10.15 -12.99
C HIS A 154 9.43 11.42 -12.13
N THR A 155 8.41 12.29 -12.14
CA THR A 155 8.37 13.46 -11.25
C THR A 155 8.24 13.03 -9.79
N ILE A 156 7.34 12.09 -9.49
CA ILE A 156 7.14 11.55 -8.13
C ILE A 156 8.41 10.83 -7.65
N LEU A 157 9.01 9.98 -8.50
CA LEU A 157 10.27 9.29 -8.17
C LEU A 157 11.42 10.29 -7.94
N ALA A 158 11.51 11.35 -8.74
CA ALA A 158 12.50 12.41 -8.52
C ALA A 158 12.31 13.09 -7.16
N GLN A 159 11.07 13.47 -6.82
CA GLN A 159 10.76 14.08 -5.52
C GLN A 159 11.13 13.17 -4.35
N TYR A 160 10.83 11.87 -4.43
CA TYR A 160 11.23 10.90 -3.42
C TYR A 160 12.75 10.98 -3.14
N PHE A 161 13.58 10.88 -4.18
CA PHE A 161 15.03 10.89 -3.99
C PHE A 161 15.59 12.27 -3.58
N LEU A 162 14.94 13.36 -3.99
CA LEU A 162 15.29 14.71 -3.54
C LEU A 162 14.99 14.89 -2.05
N HIS A 163 13.82 14.46 -1.57
CA HIS A 163 13.49 14.46 -0.14
C HIS A 163 14.45 13.57 0.65
N ARG A 164 14.73 12.35 0.18
CA ARG A 164 15.74 11.47 0.80
C ARG A 164 17.11 12.12 0.88
N SER A 165 17.52 12.86 -0.15
CA SER A 165 18.80 13.59 -0.12
C SER A 165 18.83 14.66 0.98
N LEU A 166 17.72 15.38 1.20
CA LEU A 166 17.61 16.37 2.27
C LEU A 166 17.64 15.71 3.66
N ASP A 167 16.87 14.63 3.86
CA ASP A 167 16.85 13.89 5.13
C ASP A 167 18.21 13.30 5.49
N LEU A 168 18.99 12.87 4.50
CA LEU A 168 20.36 12.40 4.67
C LEU A 168 21.38 13.56 4.83
N GLY A 169 20.91 14.75 5.17
CA GLY A 169 21.74 15.92 5.52
C GLY A 169 22.39 16.62 4.32
N ARG A 170 21.96 16.35 3.08
CA ARG A 170 22.48 17.04 1.89
C ARG A 170 21.54 18.14 1.46
N ASP A 171 21.61 19.24 2.19
CA ASP A 171 20.89 20.46 1.87
C ASP A 171 21.62 21.30 0.80
N LYS A 172 21.48 20.91 -0.48
CA LYS A 172 22.00 21.67 -1.61
C LYS A 172 20.90 22.54 -2.23
N TRP A 173 21.24 23.76 -2.64
CA TRP A 173 20.28 24.71 -3.23
C TRP A 173 19.54 24.15 -4.45
N TRP A 174 20.22 23.37 -5.31
CA TRP A 174 19.60 22.78 -6.50
C TRP A 174 18.55 21.73 -6.14
N ILE A 175 18.71 21.03 -5.01
CA ILE A 175 17.74 20.02 -4.53
C ILE A 175 16.44 20.73 -4.14
N ARG A 176 16.53 21.79 -3.33
CA ARG A 176 15.36 22.61 -2.96
C ARG A 176 14.69 23.24 -4.18
N LYS A 177 15.48 23.77 -5.12
CA LYS A 177 14.95 24.36 -6.36
C LYS A 177 14.26 23.32 -7.23
N SER A 178 14.82 22.12 -7.35
CA SER A 178 14.21 21.02 -8.10
C SER A 178 12.93 20.51 -7.44
N LEU A 179 12.88 20.40 -6.11
CA LEU A 179 11.64 20.10 -5.38
C LEU A 179 10.57 21.15 -5.67
N GLN A 180 10.87 22.43 -5.45
CA GLN A 180 9.93 23.52 -5.73
C GLN A 180 9.45 23.53 -7.19
N ALA A 181 10.36 23.28 -8.14
CA ALA A 181 10.00 23.26 -9.57
C ALA A 181 9.09 22.08 -9.91
N THR A 182 9.39 20.89 -9.40
CA THR A 182 8.55 19.69 -9.63
C THR A 182 7.20 19.78 -8.94
N GLU A 183 7.14 20.30 -7.70
CA GLU A 183 5.90 20.58 -6.97
C GLU A 183 5.03 21.58 -7.73
N ALA A 184 5.62 22.70 -8.19
CA ALA A 184 4.90 23.69 -8.97
C ALA A 184 4.35 23.11 -10.28
N GLN A 185 5.11 22.23 -10.96
CA GLN A 185 4.64 21.57 -12.18
C GLN A 185 3.49 20.60 -11.91
N LEU A 186 3.58 19.77 -10.86
CA LEU A 186 2.48 18.87 -10.48
C LEU A 186 1.22 19.67 -10.10
N HIS A 187 1.38 20.71 -9.28
CA HIS A 187 0.27 21.57 -8.90
C HIS A 187 -0.38 22.23 -10.11
N GLN A 188 0.41 22.83 -11.01
CA GLN A 188 -0.08 23.39 -12.26
C GLN A 188 -0.78 22.34 -13.13
N TRP A 189 -0.25 21.12 -13.20
CA TRP A 189 -0.86 20.02 -13.94
C TRP A 189 -2.24 19.66 -13.39
N PHE A 190 -2.40 19.63 -12.06
CA PHE A 190 -3.66 19.36 -11.40
C PHE A 190 -4.69 20.47 -11.62
N GLU A 191 -4.29 21.74 -11.47
CA GLU A 191 -5.21 22.87 -11.64
C GLU A 191 -5.68 23.04 -13.08
N THR A 192 -4.78 22.85 -14.07
CA THR A 192 -5.13 22.98 -15.49
C THR A 192 -6.10 21.91 -16.00
N ARG A 193 -6.24 20.80 -15.28
CA ARG A 193 -7.11 19.67 -15.62
C ARG A 193 -8.25 19.49 -14.63
N ARG A 194 -8.49 20.49 -13.77
CA ARG A 194 -9.65 20.51 -12.89
C ARG A 194 -10.92 20.62 -13.76
N PRO A 195 -11.90 19.70 -13.64
CA PRO A 195 -13.12 19.79 -14.41
C PRO A 195 -13.89 21.07 -14.06
N HIS A 196 -14.58 21.65 -15.05
CA HIS A 196 -15.40 22.84 -14.83
C HIS A 196 -16.66 22.58 -13.98
N ASN A 197 -17.07 21.32 -13.83
CA ASN A 197 -18.23 20.90 -13.05
C ASN A 197 -17.83 19.75 -12.11
N ASP A 198 -18.11 19.85 -10.81
CA ASP A 198 -17.79 18.82 -9.79
C ASP A 198 -18.37 17.42 -10.11
N ALA A 199 -19.43 17.35 -10.92
CA ALA A 199 -20.03 16.10 -11.38
C ALA A 199 -19.13 15.28 -12.34
N ALA A 200 -18.09 15.89 -12.92
CA ALA A 200 -17.12 15.22 -13.79
C ALA A 200 -15.87 14.71 -13.05
N ASP A 201 -15.74 14.96 -11.75
CA ASP A 201 -14.71 14.38 -10.87
C ASP A 201 -15.09 12.98 -10.36
N ASN A 202 -16.19 12.42 -10.87
CA ASN A 202 -16.74 11.16 -10.39
C ASN A 202 -15.86 9.98 -10.81
N ALA A 203 -15.81 9.00 -9.92
CA ALA A 203 -15.38 7.63 -10.16
C ALA A 203 -16.15 7.04 -11.35
N ASP A 204 -15.81 7.42 -12.58
CA ASP A 204 -16.34 6.80 -13.78
C ASP A 204 -15.79 5.38 -13.82
N GLU A 205 -16.51 4.48 -13.19
CA GLU A 205 -16.14 3.08 -13.10
C GLU A 205 -16.11 2.43 -14.49
N ASN A 206 -16.77 3.04 -15.47
CA ASN A 206 -16.84 2.57 -16.85
C ASN A 206 -15.73 3.16 -17.74
N HIS A 207 -14.79 3.93 -17.17
CA HIS A 207 -13.62 4.38 -17.91
C HIS A 207 -12.83 3.17 -18.46
N PRO A 208 -12.34 3.19 -19.71
CA PRO A 208 -11.64 2.05 -20.30
C PRO A 208 -10.45 1.55 -19.48
N ALA A 209 -9.69 2.46 -18.83
CA ALA A 209 -8.59 2.07 -17.95
C ALA A 209 -9.07 1.28 -16.71
N HIS A 210 -10.24 1.65 -16.18
CA HIS A 210 -10.85 0.99 -15.02
C HIS A 210 -11.45 -0.37 -15.38
N ILE A 211 -12.11 -0.47 -16.54
CA ILE A 211 -12.59 -1.74 -17.07
C ILE A 211 -11.41 -2.69 -17.27
N PHE A 212 -10.34 -2.22 -17.93
CA PHE A 212 -9.14 -3.00 -18.16
C PHE A 212 -8.49 -3.45 -16.85
N PHE A 213 -8.31 -2.55 -15.88
CA PHE A 213 -7.81 -2.91 -14.55
C PHE A 213 -8.66 -4.04 -13.93
N ARG A 214 -9.99 -3.93 -13.94
CA ARG A 214 -10.85 -4.98 -13.39
C ARG A 214 -10.73 -6.29 -14.15
N GLU A 215 -10.65 -6.25 -15.47
CA GLU A 215 -10.47 -7.45 -16.30
C GLU A 215 -9.15 -8.16 -15.96
N ILE A 216 -8.05 -7.42 -15.89
CA ILE A 216 -6.73 -7.98 -15.58
C ILE A 216 -6.69 -8.63 -14.19
N PHE A 217 -7.19 -7.92 -13.18
CA PHE A 217 -7.05 -8.36 -11.79
C PHE A 217 -8.15 -9.31 -11.31
N PHE A 218 -9.33 -9.32 -11.95
CA PHE A 218 -10.44 -10.18 -11.57
C PHE A 218 -10.76 -11.31 -12.57
N ASN A 219 -10.22 -11.31 -13.81
CA ASN A 219 -10.57 -12.27 -14.88
C ASN A 219 -9.36 -12.91 -15.61
N ASN A 220 -8.30 -13.30 -14.90
CA ASN A 220 -7.25 -14.20 -15.42
C ASN A 220 -6.24 -13.66 -16.47
N HIS A 221 -5.91 -12.37 -16.43
CA HIS A 221 -4.89 -11.79 -17.32
C HIS A 221 -3.77 -11.09 -16.55
N GLU A 222 -3.46 -11.57 -15.35
CA GLU A 222 -2.55 -10.90 -14.41
C GLU A 222 -1.16 -10.62 -14.99
N GLY A 223 -0.70 -11.44 -15.95
CA GLY A 223 0.52 -11.18 -16.71
C GLY A 223 0.57 -9.80 -17.36
N ASP A 224 -0.58 -9.16 -17.60
CA ASP A 224 -0.76 -7.83 -18.21
C ASP A 224 -0.93 -6.71 -17.17
N ARG A 225 -0.69 -6.96 -15.88
CA ARG A 225 -0.80 -5.94 -14.83
C ARG A 225 0.02 -4.68 -15.10
N PHE A 226 1.17 -4.81 -15.76
CA PHE A 226 2.02 -3.67 -16.12
C PHE A 226 1.38 -2.79 -17.19
N ILE A 227 0.62 -3.37 -18.12
CA ILE A 227 -0.20 -2.64 -19.09
C ILE A 227 -1.34 -1.91 -18.37
N ALA A 228 -1.96 -2.53 -17.36
CA ALA A 228 -3.00 -1.88 -16.57
C ALA A 228 -2.46 -0.64 -15.82
N LEU A 229 -1.25 -0.73 -15.25
CA LEU A 229 -0.56 0.41 -14.65
C LEU A 229 -0.35 1.55 -15.65
N GLU A 230 0.13 1.25 -16.86
CA GLU A 230 0.35 2.27 -17.90
C GLU A 230 -0.95 2.98 -18.27
N LYS A 231 -2.03 2.23 -18.51
CA LYS A 231 -3.35 2.81 -18.82
C LYS A 231 -3.89 3.69 -17.70
N LEU A 232 -3.69 3.29 -16.44
CA LEU A 232 -4.08 4.08 -15.28
C LEU A 232 -3.23 5.35 -15.11
N LEU A 233 -1.93 5.30 -15.46
CA LEU A 233 -1.07 6.49 -15.45
C LEU A 233 -1.45 7.48 -16.54
N ASP A 234 -1.84 6.99 -17.73
CA ASP A 234 -2.33 7.84 -18.82
C ASP A 234 -3.67 8.48 -18.44
N ASP A 235 -4.60 7.69 -17.89
CA ASP A 235 -5.85 8.20 -17.34
C ASP A 235 -5.62 9.26 -16.25
N PHE A 236 -4.69 9.02 -15.32
CA PHE A 236 -4.32 10.02 -14.31
C PHE A 236 -3.72 11.29 -14.92
N ALA A 237 -2.96 11.16 -16.01
CA ALA A 237 -2.38 12.32 -16.68
C ALA A 237 -3.46 13.23 -17.29
N GLU A 238 -4.60 12.66 -17.72
CA GLU A 238 -5.74 13.40 -18.26
C GLU A 238 -6.72 13.83 -17.17
N HIS A 239 -6.91 13.00 -16.14
CA HIS A 239 -7.93 13.13 -15.10
C HIS A 239 -7.32 12.98 -13.69
N PRO A 240 -6.40 13.87 -13.27
CA PRO A 240 -5.61 13.69 -12.04
C PRO A 240 -6.41 13.81 -10.72
N ARG A 241 -7.67 14.23 -10.80
CA ARG A 241 -8.63 14.30 -9.67
C ARG A 241 -9.57 13.10 -9.64
N ASN A 242 -9.51 12.18 -10.61
CA ASN A 242 -10.28 10.94 -10.59
C ASN A 242 -9.79 10.05 -9.44
N MET A 243 -10.58 9.97 -8.39
CA MET A 243 -10.24 9.28 -7.15
C MET A 243 -10.16 7.77 -7.35
N LEU A 244 -10.97 7.21 -8.26
CA LEU A 244 -10.92 5.77 -8.56
C LEU A 244 -9.60 5.42 -9.27
N THR A 245 -9.13 6.28 -10.19
CA THR A 245 -7.81 6.13 -10.83
C THR A 245 -6.69 6.17 -9.79
N ASN A 246 -6.72 7.13 -8.86
CA ASN A 246 -5.73 7.19 -7.77
C ASN A 246 -5.77 5.94 -6.87
N THR A 247 -6.96 5.42 -6.61
CA THR A 247 -7.16 4.18 -5.83
C THR A 247 -6.58 2.99 -6.57
N TYR A 248 -6.90 2.81 -7.85
CA TYR A 248 -6.35 1.71 -8.65
C TYR A 248 -4.85 1.85 -8.90
N LEU A 249 -4.31 3.07 -9.01
CA LEU A 249 -2.87 3.31 -9.04
C LEU A 249 -2.19 2.92 -7.72
N THR A 250 -2.87 3.13 -6.59
CA THR A 250 -2.41 2.63 -5.29
C THR A 250 -2.37 1.11 -5.28
N THR A 251 -3.47 0.48 -5.68
CA THR A 251 -3.66 -0.99 -5.66
C THR A 251 -2.73 -1.72 -6.63
N VAL A 252 -2.60 -1.25 -7.87
CA VAL A 252 -1.73 -1.89 -8.87
C VAL A 252 -0.26 -1.83 -8.44
N ASN A 253 0.17 -0.72 -7.83
CA ASN A 253 1.55 -0.57 -7.39
C ASN A 253 1.84 -1.36 -6.11
N ILE A 254 0.91 -1.43 -5.15
CA ILE A 254 1.14 -2.29 -3.98
C ILE A 254 1.18 -3.77 -4.38
N TRP A 255 0.35 -4.17 -5.35
CA TRP A 255 0.36 -5.52 -5.90
C TRP A 255 1.71 -5.84 -6.57
N MET A 256 2.17 -4.98 -7.48
CA MET A 256 3.46 -5.16 -8.16
C MET A 256 4.65 -5.14 -7.20
N GLY A 257 4.65 -4.24 -6.21
CA GLY A 257 5.68 -4.19 -5.17
C GLY A 257 5.66 -5.43 -4.29
N GLY A 258 4.47 -5.90 -3.91
CA GLY A 258 4.26 -7.09 -3.10
C GLY A 258 4.78 -8.38 -3.73
N GLU A 259 4.82 -8.43 -5.06
CA GLU A 259 5.12 -9.64 -5.84
C GLU A 259 6.40 -9.54 -6.67
N ALA A 260 7.15 -8.46 -6.49
CA ALA A 260 8.49 -8.26 -7.06
C ALA A 260 9.40 -9.47 -6.75
N ASP A 261 10.37 -9.76 -7.62
CA ASP A 261 11.37 -10.79 -7.29
C ASP A 261 12.18 -10.41 -6.07
N TYR A 262 12.72 -11.44 -5.41
CA TYR A 262 13.64 -11.29 -4.30
C TYR A 262 14.72 -10.22 -4.57
N ASP A 263 15.33 -10.20 -5.76
CA ASP A 263 16.38 -9.25 -6.13
C ASP A 263 15.93 -8.16 -7.11
N ASP A 264 14.63 -7.92 -7.27
CA ASP A 264 14.11 -6.86 -8.14
C ASP A 264 14.10 -5.50 -7.43
N PRO A 265 15.00 -4.57 -7.81
CA PRO A 265 15.10 -3.30 -7.12
C PRO A 265 13.92 -2.36 -7.42
N THR A 266 13.06 -2.68 -8.41
CA THR A 266 11.88 -1.87 -8.75
C THR A 266 10.79 -1.93 -7.68
N VAL A 267 10.89 -2.86 -6.72
CA VAL A 267 10.05 -2.90 -5.51
C VAL A 267 9.95 -1.51 -4.86
N LEU A 268 11.07 -0.78 -4.78
CA LEU A 268 11.10 0.59 -4.26
C LEU A 268 10.19 1.53 -5.04
N TYR A 269 10.25 1.52 -6.37
CA TYR A 269 9.43 2.43 -7.19
C TYR A 269 7.94 2.16 -7.01
N HIS A 270 7.56 0.89 -6.91
CA HIS A 270 6.18 0.49 -6.68
C HIS A 270 5.68 0.98 -5.32
N PHE A 271 6.45 0.82 -4.24
CA PHE A 271 6.06 1.36 -2.93
C PHE A 271 6.03 2.89 -2.89
N VAL A 272 6.96 3.58 -3.56
CA VAL A 272 6.95 5.05 -3.67
C VAL A 272 5.69 5.54 -4.37
N LEU A 273 5.32 4.92 -5.50
CA LEU A 273 4.13 5.30 -6.26
C LEU A 273 2.84 4.93 -5.52
N SER A 274 2.75 3.71 -4.97
CA SER A 274 1.61 3.28 -4.18
C SER A 274 1.37 4.24 -3.02
N SER A 275 2.43 4.58 -2.29
CA SER A 275 2.37 5.51 -1.18
C SER A 275 1.88 6.91 -1.61
N TYR A 276 2.48 7.49 -2.66
CA TYR A 276 2.07 8.79 -3.20
C TYR A 276 0.58 8.81 -3.57
N PHE A 277 0.14 7.86 -4.38
CA PHE A 277 -1.25 7.81 -4.85
C PHE A 277 -2.22 7.51 -3.71
N SER A 278 -1.83 6.74 -2.69
CA SER A 278 -2.69 6.40 -1.55
C SER A 278 -3.01 7.62 -0.69
N VAL A 279 -2.00 8.44 -0.36
CA VAL A 279 -2.18 9.66 0.43
C VAL A 279 -3.02 10.67 -0.36
N ARG A 280 -2.79 10.76 -1.67
CA ARG A 280 -3.60 11.60 -2.56
C ARG A 280 -5.05 11.12 -2.66
N ALA A 281 -5.29 9.83 -2.86
CA ALA A 281 -6.62 9.25 -2.95
C ALA A 281 -7.40 9.49 -1.65
N ARG A 282 -6.72 9.37 -0.51
CA ARG A 282 -7.26 9.69 0.80
C ARG A 282 -7.67 11.16 0.94
N TYR A 283 -6.80 12.10 0.55
CA TYR A 283 -7.11 13.54 0.59
C TYR A 283 -8.37 13.85 -0.25
N LEU A 284 -8.44 13.29 -1.46
CA LEU A 284 -9.60 13.45 -2.34
C LEU A 284 -10.87 12.81 -1.74
N ALA A 285 -10.74 11.67 -1.05
CA ALA A 285 -11.86 11.01 -0.38
C ALA A 285 -12.41 11.85 0.78
N GLU A 286 -11.53 12.44 1.59
CA GLU A 286 -11.91 13.33 2.70
C GLU A 286 -12.57 14.63 2.20
N GLU A 287 -12.02 15.24 1.14
CA GLU A 287 -12.63 16.39 0.46
C GLU A 287 -14.04 16.05 -0.04
N ARG A 288 -14.20 14.88 -0.68
CA ARG A 288 -15.50 14.44 -1.22
C ARG A 288 -16.51 14.07 -0.16
N GLU A 289 -16.08 13.44 0.93
CA GLU A 289 -16.97 13.15 2.04
C GLU A 289 -17.47 14.46 2.69
N THR A 290 -16.62 15.47 2.79
CA THR A 290 -17.00 16.81 3.28
C THR A 290 -18.06 17.45 2.37
N LEU A 291 -17.80 17.49 1.05
CA LEU A 291 -18.74 18.04 0.07
C LEU A 291 -20.08 17.29 0.06
N TRP A 292 -20.05 15.96 0.11
CA TRP A 292 -21.25 15.13 0.17
C TRP A 292 -22.07 15.41 1.43
N ARG A 293 -21.43 15.65 2.59
CA ARG A 293 -22.16 16.00 3.81
C ARG A 293 -22.82 17.38 3.72
N GLU A 294 -22.14 18.34 3.13
CA GLU A 294 -22.67 19.69 2.94
C GLU A 294 -23.85 19.72 1.96
N ASN A 295 -23.72 19.03 0.81
CA ASN A 295 -24.73 18.99 -0.25
C ASN A 295 -24.92 17.56 -0.81
N PRO A 296 -25.63 16.66 -0.10
CA PRO A 296 -25.74 15.24 -0.48
C PRO A 296 -26.54 14.99 -1.77
N ASN A 297 -27.30 15.99 -2.25
CA ASN A 297 -28.04 15.91 -3.51
C ASN A 297 -27.20 16.31 -4.73
N GLU A 298 -26.05 16.97 -4.52
CA GLU A 298 -25.18 17.50 -5.59
C GLU A 298 -23.87 16.72 -5.71
N HIS A 299 -23.44 16.04 -4.65
CA HIS A 299 -22.22 15.25 -4.61
C HIS A 299 -22.51 13.78 -4.30
N SER A 300 -21.69 12.89 -4.85
CA SER A 300 -21.74 11.46 -4.55
C SER A 300 -20.82 11.13 -3.38
N ARG A 301 -21.15 10.09 -2.61
CA ARG A 301 -20.21 9.51 -1.65
C ARG A 301 -19.13 8.74 -2.39
N PHE A 302 -17.92 8.80 -1.87
CA PHE A 302 -16.90 7.85 -2.26
C PHE A 302 -16.93 6.61 -1.38
N ARG A 303 -17.38 5.51 -1.96
CA ARG A 303 -17.67 4.27 -1.24
C ARG A 303 -16.44 3.48 -0.81
N LEU A 304 -15.26 3.70 -1.40
CA LEU A 304 -14.04 2.97 -1.02
C LEU A 304 -13.23 3.72 0.05
N ALA A 305 -13.79 4.76 0.68
CA ALA A 305 -13.09 5.60 1.65
C ALA A 305 -12.46 4.81 2.81
N THR A 306 -13.21 3.87 3.40
CA THR A 306 -12.75 3.00 4.49
C THR A 306 -11.70 1.98 4.03
N LEU A 307 -11.71 1.60 2.74
CA LEU A 307 -10.73 0.68 2.15
C LEU A 307 -9.41 1.40 1.81
N ILE A 308 -9.49 2.61 1.24
CA ILE A 308 -8.33 3.47 0.97
C ILE A 308 -7.55 3.69 2.27
N GLY A 309 -8.24 3.94 3.37
CA GLY A 309 -7.64 4.16 4.68
C GLY A 309 -6.60 3.10 5.05
N GLY A 310 -7.01 1.83 5.06
CA GLY A 310 -6.13 0.69 5.32
C GLY A 310 -4.97 0.58 4.33
N TRP A 311 -5.21 0.83 3.04
CA TRP A 311 -4.16 0.77 2.02
C TRP A 311 -3.15 1.91 2.05
N THR A 312 -3.46 3.02 2.73
CA THR A 312 -2.50 4.13 2.82
C THR A 312 -1.29 3.83 3.69
N VAL A 313 -1.36 2.87 4.60
CA VAL A 313 -0.31 2.63 5.60
C VAL A 313 0.80 1.70 5.10
N PRO A 314 0.53 0.52 4.50
CA PRO A 314 1.55 -0.47 4.22
C PRO A 314 2.75 0.06 3.42
N ALA A 315 2.50 0.80 2.35
CA ALA A 315 3.58 1.34 1.52
C ALA A 315 4.42 2.39 2.26
N ARG A 316 3.79 3.28 3.02
CA ARG A 316 4.51 4.26 3.86
C ARG A 316 5.36 3.57 4.92
N ARG A 317 4.83 2.49 5.51
CA ARG A 317 5.54 1.75 6.56
C ARG A 317 6.71 0.96 6.01
N TRP A 318 6.54 0.33 4.84
CA TRP A 318 7.63 -0.35 4.13
C TRP A 318 8.76 0.64 3.83
N LEU A 319 8.44 1.84 3.34
CA LEU A 319 9.42 2.91 3.12
C LEU A 319 10.09 3.37 4.42
N ALA A 320 9.33 3.58 5.50
CA ALA A 320 9.87 3.96 6.80
C ALA A 320 10.85 2.92 7.36
N ARG A 321 10.49 1.63 7.26
CA ARG A 321 11.37 0.49 7.62
C ARG A 321 12.63 0.48 6.76
N LEU A 322 12.50 0.65 5.45
CA LEU A 322 13.64 0.75 4.53
C LEU A 322 14.56 1.92 4.91
N HIS A 323 14.02 3.04 5.41
CA HIS A 323 14.81 4.20 5.81
C HIS A 323 15.42 4.09 7.20
N GLY A 324 15.02 3.10 8.00
CA GLY A 324 15.38 3.00 9.41
C GLY A 324 14.74 4.08 10.29
N ASP A 325 13.56 4.59 9.91
CA ASP A 325 12.81 5.60 10.69
C ASP A 325 11.79 4.93 11.62
N ASP A 326 12.26 4.44 12.77
CA ASP A 326 11.41 3.78 13.77
C ASP A 326 10.28 4.69 14.31
N THR A 327 10.49 6.02 14.30
CA THR A 327 9.45 6.96 14.73
C THR A 327 8.31 7.00 13.72
N ALA A 328 8.62 7.01 12.42
CA ALA A 328 7.62 6.90 11.37
C ALA A 328 6.89 5.55 11.43
N VAL A 329 7.61 4.45 11.66
CA VAL A 329 7.01 3.11 11.82
C VAL A 329 5.99 3.09 12.96
N GLN A 330 6.35 3.55 14.16
CA GLN A 330 5.44 3.57 15.32
C GLN A 330 4.19 4.44 15.07
N ARG A 331 4.36 5.57 14.39
CA ARG A 331 3.24 6.46 14.02
C ARG A 331 2.29 5.78 13.03
N LEU A 332 2.85 5.05 12.06
CA LEU A 332 2.10 4.32 11.05
C LEU A 332 1.38 3.10 11.66
N ASP A 333 1.99 2.40 12.62
CA ASP A 333 1.31 1.32 13.36
C ASP A 333 0.09 1.84 14.13
N ALA A 334 0.22 3.00 14.79
CA ALA A 334 -0.90 3.65 15.46
C ALA A 334 -1.99 4.11 14.47
N GLU A 335 -1.60 4.64 13.31
CA GLU A 335 -2.52 5.01 12.24
C GLU A 335 -3.28 3.77 11.72
N HIS A 336 -2.60 2.64 11.49
CA HIS A 336 -3.21 1.41 10.98
C HIS A 336 -4.20 0.81 11.98
N ASN A 337 -3.86 0.80 13.27
CA ASN A 337 -4.73 0.31 14.34
C ASN A 337 -6.02 1.15 14.46
N HIS A 338 -5.96 2.45 14.18
CA HIS A 338 -7.16 3.27 14.10
C HIS A 338 -8.02 2.83 12.90
N TRP A 339 -7.42 2.61 11.73
CA TRP A 339 -8.13 2.06 10.58
C TRP A 339 -8.75 0.68 10.85
N LEU A 340 -8.09 -0.17 11.65
CA LEU A 340 -8.62 -1.46 12.09
C LEU A 340 -9.91 -1.32 12.89
N ALA A 341 -10.02 -0.28 13.73
CA ALA A 341 -11.25 -0.01 14.47
C ALA A 341 -12.38 0.51 13.58
N ILE A 342 -12.07 1.14 12.45
CA ILE A 342 -13.05 1.68 11.49
C ILE A 342 -13.56 0.58 10.55
N ASN A 343 -12.67 -0.29 10.06
CA ASN A 343 -13.01 -1.36 9.13
C ASN A 343 -12.26 -2.65 9.51
N THR A 344 -12.74 -3.31 10.56
CA THR A 344 -12.09 -4.50 11.13
C THR A 344 -11.99 -5.65 10.13
N ALA A 345 -13.05 -5.91 9.37
CA ALA A 345 -13.06 -6.97 8.37
C ALA A 345 -11.93 -6.80 7.36
N PHE A 346 -11.79 -5.60 6.79
CA PHE A 346 -10.81 -5.37 5.75
C PHE A 346 -9.37 -5.20 6.28
N VAL A 347 -9.21 -4.44 7.38
CA VAL A 347 -7.90 -3.98 7.85
C VAL A 347 -7.20 -5.00 8.75
N SER A 348 -7.93 -6.03 9.25
CA SER A 348 -7.36 -7.14 10.03
C SER A 348 -6.19 -7.83 9.32
N VAL A 349 -6.35 -8.14 8.04
CA VAL A 349 -5.32 -8.83 7.25
C VAL A 349 -4.06 -7.99 7.04
N PRO A 350 -4.12 -6.76 6.50
CA PRO A 350 -2.92 -5.96 6.32
C PRO A 350 -2.25 -5.61 7.65
N VAL A 351 -2.98 -5.43 8.76
CA VAL A 351 -2.34 -5.26 10.10
C VAL A 351 -1.68 -6.56 10.55
N GLY A 352 -2.39 -7.68 10.45
CA GLY A 352 -1.88 -8.98 10.89
C GLY A 352 -0.60 -9.37 10.17
N LEU A 353 -0.59 -9.30 8.85
CA LEU A 353 0.57 -9.66 8.04
C LEU A 353 1.75 -8.71 8.27
N MET A 354 1.50 -7.41 8.41
CA MET A 354 2.55 -6.40 8.61
C MET A 354 3.35 -6.60 9.89
N LEU A 355 2.73 -7.23 10.89
CA LEU A 355 3.29 -7.45 12.22
C LEU A 355 3.68 -8.92 12.46
N PHE A 356 3.48 -9.81 11.47
CA PHE A 356 3.74 -11.25 11.62
C PHE A 356 5.21 -11.59 11.86
N GLU A 357 6.11 -10.97 11.07
CA GLU A 357 7.56 -11.20 11.16
C GLU A 357 8.19 -10.49 12.38
N GLU A 358 7.44 -9.63 13.07
CA GLU A 358 7.93 -8.80 14.17
C GLU A 358 7.61 -9.45 15.52
N ASN A 359 8.57 -10.16 16.11
CA ASN A 359 8.31 -10.96 17.33
C ASN A 359 7.75 -10.17 18.52
N ASP A 360 8.10 -8.90 18.70
CA ASP A 360 7.55 -8.03 19.73
C ASP A 360 6.12 -7.54 19.44
N LYS A 361 5.68 -7.65 18.18
CA LYS A 361 4.37 -7.26 17.67
C LYS A 361 3.51 -8.43 17.20
N PHE A 362 4.04 -9.65 17.20
CA PHE A 362 3.34 -10.84 16.71
C PHE A 362 1.96 -11.03 17.36
N ALA A 363 1.87 -10.84 18.68
CA ALA A 363 0.59 -10.95 19.40
C ALA A 363 -0.44 -9.88 18.99
N GLU A 364 0.02 -8.67 18.64
CA GLU A 364 -0.83 -7.59 18.11
C GLU A 364 -1.34 -7.95 16.71
N GLY A 365 -0.45 -8.43 15.84
CA GLY A 365 -0.82 -8.91 14.51
C GLY A 365 -1.81 -10.08 14.55
N PHE A 366 -1.57 -11.05 15.43
CA PHE A 366 -2.46 -12.19 15.60
C PHE A 366 -3.83 -11.77 16.14
N ALA A 367 -3.87 -10.86 17.12
CA ALA A 367 -5.13 -10.32 17.65
C ALA A 367 -5.93 -9.55 16.59
N ALA A 368 -5.26 -8.82 15.69
CA ALA A 368 -5.92 -8.15 14.57
C ALA A 368 -6.55 -9.15 13.60
N TRP A 369 -5.83 -10.23 13.27
CA TRP A 369 -6.33 -11.32 12.42
C TRP A 369 -7.58 -11.97 13.02
N GLU A 370 -7.50 -12.38 14.30
CA GLU A 370 -8.61 -12.98 15.03
C GLU A 370 -9.83 -12.05 15.11
N ALA A 371 -9.62 -10.74 15.30
CA ALA A 371 -10.70 -9.77 15.31
C ALA A 371 -11.44 -9.69 13.97
N GLY A 372 -10.73 -9.84 12.85
CA GLY A 372 -11.31 -9.96 11.51
C GLY A 372 -12.22 -11.18 11.38
N ARG A 373 -11.72 -12.36 11.80
CA ARG A 373 -12.49 -13.62 11.80
C ARG A 373 -13.76 -13.47 12.62
N ASP A 374 -13.60 -13.02 13.87
CA ASP A 374 -14.68 -12.84 14.83
C ASP A 374 -15.75 -11.86 14.33
N TYR A 375 -15.33 -10.81 13.64
CA TYR A 375 -16.24 -9.85 13.02
C TYR A 375 -17.06 -10.54 11.92
N CYS A 376 -16.41 -11.26 11.01
CA CYS A 376 -17.08 -11.92 9.89
C CYS A 376 -17.99 -13.10 10.31
N ASP A 377 -17.67 -13.78 11.41
CA ASP A 377 -18.55 -14.81 11.99
C ASP A 377 -19.83 -14.22 12.61
N LYS A 378 -19.76 -12.99 13.14
CA LYS A 378 -20.87 -12.33 13.86
C LYS A 378 -21.73 -11.44 12.97
N VAL A 379 -21.10 -10.72 12.04
CA VAL A 379 -21.71 -9.72 11.17
C VAL A 379 -21.98 -10.37 9.82
N SER A 380 -23.16 -10.99 9.71
CA SER A 380 -23.96 -11.35 8.52
C SER A 380 -23.24 -11.47 7.15
N PRO A 381 -23.63 -12.44 6.28
CA PRO A 381 -23.13 -12.58 4.89
C PRO A 381 -23.42 -11.41 3.93
N THR A 382 -23.72 -10.21 4.44
CA THR A 382 -24.04 -8.98 3.72
C THR A 382 -22.90 -7.95 3.73
N ASP A 383 -21.91 -8.04 4.64
CA ASP A 383 -20.72 -7.17 4.57
C ASP A 383 -19.76 -7.71 3.51
N LEU A 384 -19.58 -6.95 2.42
CA LEU A 384 -18.75 -7.31 1.26
C LEU A 384 -17.33 -7.75 1.63
N SER A 385 -16.78 -7.27 2.75
CA SER A 385 -15.44 -7.64 3.22
C SER A 385 -15.41 -9.03 3.87
N CYS A 386 -16.55 -9.51 4.36
CA CYS A 386 -16.72 -10.79 5.03
C CYS A 386 -17.36 -11.88 4.16
N ILE A 387 -17.89 -11.51 3.00
CA ILE A 387 -18.47 -12.49 2.11
C ILE A 387 -17.37 -13.17 1.31
N ASP A 388 -17.36 -14.49 1.34
CA ASP A 388 -16.49 -15.39 0.57
C ASP A 388 -16.86 -15.37 -0.93
N TRP A 389 -16.88 -14.18 -1.50
CA TRP A 389 -17.18 -13.95 -2.89
C TRP A 389 -15.90 -13.73 -3.68
N PRO A 390 -15.91 -14.06 -4.97
CA PRO A 390 -14.74 -14.10 -5.86
C PRO A 390 -13.96 -12.80 -6.00
N ARG A 391 -14.53 -11.70 -5.52
CA ARG A 391 -14.01 -10.33 -5.60
C ARG A 391 -13.61 -9.74 -4.26
N ALA A 392 -13.93 -10.40 -3.15
CA ALA A 392 -13.58 -9.88 -1.84
C ALA A 392 -12.09 -10.11 -1.58
N SER A 393 -11.54 -9.22 -0.76
CA SER A 393 -10.11 -9.04 -0.58
C SER A 393 -9.40 -10.20 0.11
N PHE A 394 -10.16 -11.14 0.69
CA PHE A 394 -9.64 -12.28 1.43
C PHE A 394 -10.55 -13.46 1.16
N ASN A 395 -10.21 -14.30 0.18
CA ASN A 395 -10.92 -15.56 0.00
C ASN A 395 -10.65 -16.47 1.20
N ILE A 396 -11.56 -17.43 1.44
CA ILE A 396 -11.46 -18.33 2.60
C ILE A 396 -10.13 -19.10 2.67
N LEU A 397 -9.47 -19.37 1.54
CA LEU A 397 -8.15 -20.01 1.56
C LEU A 397 -7.11 -19.09 2.20
N SER A 398 -7.01 -17.84 1.75
CA SER A 398 -6.02 -16.88 2.25
C SER A 398 -6.19 -16.66 3.74
N PHE A 399 -7.44 -16.56 4.19
CA PHE A 399 -7.74 -16.37 5.60
C PHE A 399 -7.37 -17.60 6.43
N VAL A 400 -7.80 -18.81 6.02
CA VAL A 400 -7.51 -20.04 6.76
C VAL A 400 -6.02 -20.38 6.74
N LEU A 401 -5.36 -20.27 5.58
CA LEU A 401 -3.95 -20.64 5.45
C LEU A 401 -3.03 -19.60 6.10
N GLY A 402 -3.41 -18.32 6.14
CA GLY A 402 -2.72 -17.33 6.97
C GLY A 402 -2.87 -17.63 8.46
N GLU A 403 -4.07 -18.03 8.89
CA GLU A 403 -4.33 -18.42 10.28
C GLU A 403 -3.52 -19.66 10.70
N VAL A 404 -3.32 -20.62 9.79
CA VAL A 404 -2.43 -21.77 9.99
C VAL A 404 -1.01 -21.30 10.36
N ASP A 405 -0.44 -20.34 9.63
CA ASP A 405 0.92 -19.86 9.91
C ASP A 405 1.01 -19.12 11.26
N PHE A 406 -0.04 -18.36 11.66
CA PHE A 406 -0.13 -17.80 13.03
C PHE A 406 -0.18 -18.87 14.12
N TYR A 407 -0.96 -19.94 13.93
CA TYR A 407 -1.02 -21.04 14.90
C TYR A 407 0.27 -21.84 14.97
N LEU A 408 0.92 -22.07 13.83
CA LEU A 408 2.24 -22.70 13.77
C LEU A 408 3.27 -21.89 14.55
N LYS A 409 3.35 -20.58 14.30
CA LYS A 409 4.28 -19.68 15.00
C LYS A 409 3.97 -19.52 16.48
N SER A 410 2.70 -19.57 16.88
CA SER A 410 2.30 -19.52 18.30
C SER A 410 2.40 -20.86 19.05
N GLY A 411 2.83 -21.95 18.41
CA GLY A 411 2.99 -23.25 19.04
C GLY A 411 1.71 -24.10 19.15
N GLN A 412 0.64 -23.71 18.46
CA GLN A 412 -0.67 -24.36 18.51
C GLN A 412 -0.84 -25.34 17.34
N LEU A 413 0.06 -26.33 17.27
CA LEU A 413 0.15 -27.29 16.15
C LEU A 413 -1.17 -28.02 15.86
N ALA A 414 -1.89 -28.46 16.90
CA ALA A 414 -3.15 -29.19 16.74
C ALA A 414 -4.27 -28.33 16.11
N VAL A 415 -4.24 -27.00 16.33
CA VAL A 415 -5.21 -26.08 15.72
C VAL A 415 -4.87 -25.89 14.25
N ALA A 416 -3.59 -25.66 13.93
CA ALA A 416 -3.10 -25.58 12.56
C ALA A 416 -3.43 -26.86 11.74
N GLU A 417 -3.21 -28.05 12.33
CA GLU A 417 -3.55 -29.34 11.72
C GLU A 417 -5.07 -29.45 11.47
N SER A 418 -5.89 -29.06 12.45
CA SER A 418 -7.35 -29.08 12.31
C SER A 418 -7.82 -28.18 11.17
N LEU A 419 -7.24 -26.99 10.99
CA LEU A 419 -7.58 -26.08 9.89
C LEU A 419 -7.17 -26.66 8.53
N LEU A 420 -5.99 -27.26 8.42
CA LEU A 420 -5.55 -27.91 7.18
C LEU A 420 -6.41 -29.14 6.81
N SER A 421 -7.06 -29.75 7.81
CA SER A 421 -7.96 -30.87 7.59
C SER A 421 -9.30 -30.49 6.93
N LEU A 422 -9.67 -29.20 6.89
CA LEU A 422 -10.94 -28.72 6.33
C LEU A 422 -11.15 -29.18 4.88
N ARG A 423 -10.09 -29.33 4.10
CA ARG A 423 -10.17 -29.83 2.71
C ARG A 423 -10.71 -31.26 2.58
N HIS A 424 -10.72 -32.04 3.66
CA HIS A 424 -11.16 -33.44 3.66
C HIS A 424 -12.63 -33.60 4.11
N ILE A 425 -13.31 -32.52 4.50
CA ILE A 425 -14.70 -32.56 4.96
C ILE A 425 -15.64 -32.73 3.74
N PRO A 426 -16.28 -33.90 3.54
CA PRO A 426 -17.08 -34.17 2.36
C PRO A 426 -18.49 -33.60 2.56
N ASN A 427 -18.66 -32.32 2.20
CA ASN A 427 -19.93 -31.60 1.91
C ASN A 427 -19.79 -30.08 1.99
N GLU A 428 -18.57 -29.56 2.19
CA GLU A 428 -18.35 -28.12 2.23
C GLU A 428 -17.87 -27.60 0.88
N TYR A 429 -18.31 -26.38 0.57
CA TYR A 429 -17.80 -25.53 -0.51
C TYR A 429 -16.25 -25.53 -0.60
N PHE A 430 -15.58 -25.78 0.52
CA PHE A 430 -14.13 -25.88 0.65
C PHE A 430 -13.52 -27.04 -0.15
N ALA A 431 -14.07 -28.26 -0.04
CA ALA A 431 -13.52 -29.44 -0.70
C ALA A 431 -13.68 -29.38 -2.23
N GLU A 432 -14.80 -28.83 -2.71
CA GLU A 432 -15.01 -28.58 -4.15
C GLU A 432 -14.12 -27.45 -4.68
N SER A 433 -13.88 -26.40 -3.87
CA SER A 433 -13.01 -25.29 -4.25
C SER A 433 -11.53 -25.68 -4.28
N PHE A 434 -11.07 -26.50 -3.33
CA PHE A 434 -9.67 -26.95 -3.24
C PHE A 434 -9.17 -27.62 -4.52
N ALA A 435 -10.00 -28.45 -5.16
CA ALA A 435 -9.62 -29.16 -6.38
C ALA A 435 -9.36 -28.23 -7.58
N VAL A 436 -10.02 -27.06 -7.60
CA VAL A 436 -9.97 -26.10 -8.70
C VAL A 436 -9.11 -24.87 -8.40
N TRP A 437 -8.50 -24.77 -7.21
CA TRP A 437 -7.51 -23.74 -6.92
C TRP A 437 -6.25 -23.93 -7.78
N ASP A 438 -5.97 -22.94 -8.60
CA ASP A 438 -4.80 -22.83 -9.47
C ASP A 438 -3.61 -22.21 -8.75
N ILE A 439 -3.86 -21.22 -7.90
CA ILE A 439 -2.87 -20.48 -7.10
C ILE A 439 -3.04 -20.89 -5.63
N GLY A 440 -1.96 -21.00 -4.85
CA GLY A 440 -2.01 -21.30 -3.40
C GLY A 440 -2.38 -22.72 -2.97
N ARG A 441 -2.90 -23.59 -3.85
CA ARG A 441 -3.11 -25.01 -3.54
C ARG A 441 -1.82 -25.73 -3.17
N GLU A 442 -0.75 -25.47 -3.91
CA GLU A 442 0.56 -26.05 -3.63
C GLU A 442 1.10 -25.59 -2.27
N ALA A 443 0.83 -24.33 -1.90
CA ALA A 443 1.20 -23.83 -0.58
C ALA A 443 0.45 -24.51 0.56
N TRP A 444 -0.85 -24.77 0.39
CA TRP A 444 -1.61 -25.55 1.36
C TRP A 444 -1.01 -26.94 1.54
N LEU A 445 -0.75 -27.64 0.41
CA LEU A 445 -0.15 -28.96 0.43
C LEU A 445 1.26 -28.94 1.04
N HIS A 446 2.03 -27.88 0.80
CA HIS A 446 3.34 -27.68 1.42
C HIS A 446 3.24 -27.59 2.95
N ARG A 447 2.32 -26.76 3.48
CA ARG A 447 2.08 -26.67 4.93
C ARG A 447 1.61 -28.00 5.51
N GLU A 448 0.68 -28.68 4.85
CA GLU A 448 0.13 -29.96 5.31
C GLU A 448 1.20 -31.07 5.35
N GLN A 449 2.06 -31.14 4.34
CA GLN A 449 3.11 -32.17 4.25
C GLN A 449 4.29 -31.92 5.19
N ASN A 450 4.54 -30.65 5.54
CA ASN A 450 5.72 -30.24 6.30
C ASN A 450 5.38 -29.57 7.64
N LEU A 451 4.17 -29.83 8.17
CA LEU A 451 3.61 -29.13 9.31
C LEU A 451 4.54 -29.11 10.53
N GLU A 452 5.05 -30.28 10.91
CA GLU A 452 5.92 -30.43 12.08
C GLU A 452 7.27 -29.74 11.87
N GLN A 453 7.83 -29.80 10.65
CA GLN A 453 9.11 -29.16 10.32
C GLN A 453 8.98 -27.64 10.35
N ILE A 454 7.92 -27.09 9.72
CA ILE A 454 7.63 -25.65 9.73
C ILE A 454 7.39 -25.16 11.16
N ALA A 455 6.62 -25.91 11.96
CA ALA A 455 6.41 -25.58 13.38
C ALA A 455 7.73 -25.54 14.16
N ALA A 456 8.62 -26.51 13.93
CA ALA A 456 9.91 -26.57 14.59
C ALA A 456 10.82 -25.38 14.24
N LEU A 457 10.75 -24.88 13.00
CA LEU A 457 11.46 -23.68 12.58
C LEU A 457 10.98 -22.44 13.33
N TYR A 458 9.67 -22.16 13.32
CA TYR A 458 9.13 -21.02 14.07
C TYR A 458 9.42 -21.06 15.59
N GLN A 459 9.61 -22.25 16.16
CA GLN A 459 9.78 -22.45 17.60
C GLN A 459 11.25 -22.54 18.03
N ASN A 460 12.21 -22.43 17.10
CA ASN A 460 13.63 -22.61 17.42
C ASN A 460 14.30 -21.38 18.06
N GLU A 461 13.54 -20.31 18.31
CA GLU A 461 13.98 -19.03 18.87
C GLU A 461 14.94 -18.21 17.96
N ASP A 462 15.16 -18.63 16.71
CA ASP A 462 15.90 -17.89 15.70
C ASP A 462 14.94 -17.31 14.64
N PRO A 463 14.58 -16.01 14.71
CA PRO A 463 13.71 -15.39 13.72
C PRO A 463 14.30 -15.38 12.30
N GLY A 464 15.62 -15.60 12.15
CA GLY A 464 16.25 -15.76 10.84
C GLY A 464 15.91 -17.09 10.16
N ASP A 465 15.43 -18.07 10.93
CA ASP A 465 14.97 -19.37 10.46
C ASP A 465 13.44 -19.42 10.31
N ASP A 466 12.71 -18.33 10.57
CA ASP A 466 11.26 -18.31 10.38
C ASP A 466 10.93 -18.55 8.89
N PRO A 467 10.13 -19.57 8.55
CA PRO A 467 9.69 -19.77 7.19
C PRO A 467 8.75 -18.63 6.76
N SER A 468 8.72 -18.34 5.46
CA SER A 468 7.86 -17.28 4.93
C SER A 468 6.39 -17.60 5.16
N HIS A 469 5.67 -16.66 5.77
CA HIS A 469 4.22 -16.71 5.86
C HIS A 469 3.62 -16.84 4.45
N PHE A 470 2.52 -17.58 4.28
CA PHE A 470 1.96 -17.94 2.97
C PHE A 470 1.60 -16.72 2.12
N LEU A 471 1.13 -15.67 2.78
CA LEU A 471 0.76 -14.40 2.17
C LEU A 471 1.90 -13.37 2.16
N LEU A 472 3.12 -13.74 2.59
CA LEU A 472 4.28 -12.86 2.56
C LEU A 472 5.30 -13.35 1.53
N LYS A 473 5.99 -12.38 0.96
CA LYS A 473 7.11 -12.55 0.06
C LYS A 473 8.34 -11.87 0.64
N GLN A 474 9.45 -12.59 0.64
CA GLN A 474 10.73 -12.03 1.05
C GLN A 474 11.38 -11.26 -0.09
N HIS A 475 12.10 -10.20 0.30
CA HIS A 475 12.87 -9.36 -0.61
C HIS A 475 14.29 -9.24 -0.07
N ARG A 476 15.24 -9.06 -0.98
CA ARG A 476 16.62 -8.71 -0.64
C ARG A 476 16.70 -7.40 0.14
N TRP A 477 15.78 -6.47 -0.11
CA TRP A 477 15.77 -5.15 0.49
C TRP A 477 14.40 -4.82 1.08
N GLY A 478 14.40 -4.27 2.30
CA GLY A 478 13.17 -3.92 3.02
C GLY A 478 12.53 -5.12 3.73
N PRO A 479 11.40 -4.90 4.44
CA PRO A 479 10.66 -5.99 5.08
C PRO A 479 9.89 -6.83 4.06
N GLY A 480 9.43 -8.02 4.50
CA GLY A 480 8.54 -8.86 3.72
C GLY A 480 7.24 -8.14 3.34
N THR A 481 6.65 -8.53 2.21
CA THR A 481 5.50 -7.84 1.62
C THR A 481 4.34 -8.78 1.33
N PHE A 482 3.12 -8.25 1.30
CA PHE A 482 1.93 -9.06 1.01
C PHE A 482 1.90 -9.53 -0.45
N ILE A 483 1.62 -10.82 -0.65
CA ILE A 483 1.28 -11.38 -1.96
C ILE A 483 -0.21 -11.20 -2.17
N CYS A 484 -0.60 -10.45 -3.20
CA CYS A 484 -2.01 -10.09 -3.44
C CYS A 484 -2.75 -11.19 -4.21
N GLN A 485 -2.06 -11.89 -5.10
CA GLN A 485 -2.63 -12.94 -5.95
C GLN A 485 -3.26 -14.08 -5.13
N VAL A 486 -2.59 -14.48 -4.06
CA VAL A 486 -3.08 -15.52 -3.15
C VAL A 486 -4.27 -15.07 -2.31
N CYS A 487 -4.51 -13.77 -2.17
CA CYS A 487 -5.72 -13.19 -1.59
C CYS A 487 -6.92 -13.19 -2.57
N HIS A 488 -6.64 -13.33 -3.89
CA HIS A 488 -7.61 -13.15 -4.97
C HIS A 488 -7.74 -14.38 -5.91
N GLN A 489 -7.63 -15.60 -5.39
CA GLN A 489 -7.43 -16.85 -6.15
C GLN A 489 -8.58 -17.37 -7.02
N ARG A 490 -9.66 -16.61 -7.22
CA ARG A 490 -10.68 -17.00 -8.21
C ARG A 490 -10.32 -16.60 -9.64
N GLN A 491 -9.04 -16.28 -9.88
CA GLN A 491 -8.48 -15.96 -11.18
C GLN A 491 -8.58 -17.11 -12.20
N SER A 492 -8.79 -18.37 -11.79
CA SER A 492 -9.01 -19.50 -12.74
C SER A 492 -10.48 -19.81 -13.09
N LYS A 493 -11.47 -19.19 -12.43
CA LYS A 493 -12.89 -19.56 -12.62
C LYS A 493 -13.55 -18.64 -13.65
N GLU A 494 -13.96 -19.20 -14.80
CA GLU A 494 -14.87 -18.51 -15.72
C GLU A 494 -16.24 -18.32 -15.04
N TRP A 495 -16.66 -17.06 -14.94
CA TRP A 495 -17.96 -16.69 -14.36
C TRP A 495 -19.05 -16.71 -15.42
N PRO A 496 -20.17 -17.41 -15.19
CA PRO A 496 -21.33 -17.29 -16.08
C PRO A 496 -21.79 -15.83 -16.20
N GLU A 497 -22.18 -15.41 -17.40
CA GLU A 497 -22.83 -14.11 -17.62
C GLU A 497 -24.04 -13.97 -16.67
N GLY A 498 -24.10 -12.87 -15.91
CA GLY A 498 -25.13 -12.60 -14.90
C GLY A 498 -24.71 -12.89 -13.45
N GLU A 499 -23.83 -13.87 -13.19
CA GLU A 499 -23.21 -13.97 -11.86
C GLU A 499 -22.23 -12.82 -11.62
N VAL A 500 -21.47 -12.42 -12.66
CA VAL A 500 -20.58 -11.25 -12.64
C VAL A 500 -21.31 -9.99 -12.16
N GLU A 501 -22.54 -9.76 -12.63
CA GLU A 501 -23.39 -8.62 -12.24
C GLU A 501 -23.96 -8.76 -10.83
N ARG A 502 -24.36 -9.96 -10.39
CA ARG A 502 -24.76 -10.24 -8.99
C ARG A 502 -23.59 -10.06 -8.01
N VAL A 503 -22.38 -10.38 -8.45
CA VAL A 503 -21.14 -10.18 -7.68
C VAL A 503 -20.69 -8.71 -7.75
N LEU A 504 -21.09 -7.95 -8.79
CA LEU A 504 -20.85 -6.49 -8.90
C LEU A 504 -21.98 -5.68 -8.25
N SER A 505 -23.13 -6.27 -7.90
CA SER A 505 -24.25 -5.53 -7.36
C SER A 505 -23.93 -5.15 -5.92
N TRP A 506 -23.41 -3.94 -5.77
CA TRP A 506 -23.02 -3.33 -4.51
C TRP A 506 -24.23 -3.18 -3.58
N THR A 507 -24.05 -3.47 -2.30
CA THR A 507 -24.99 -3.05 -1.27
C THR A 507 -24.83 -1.54 -1.03
N ASP A 508 -25.95 -0.82 -0.95
CA ASP A 508 -25.97 0.65 -0.76
C ASP A 508 -25.50 1.11 0.63
N GLU A 509 -25.05 0.20 1.50
CA GLU A 509 -24.75 0.45 2.91
C GLU A 509 -23.24 0.33 3.19
N ILE A 510 -22.46 1.32 2.76
CA ILE A 510 -21.10 1.51 3.27
C ILE A 510 -21.11 2.66 4.29
N PRO A 511 -20.76 2.40 5.56
CA PRO A 511 -20.77 3.42 6.59
C PRO A 511 -19.74 4.51 6.28
N PRO A 512 -20.09 5.80 6.46
CA PRO A 512 -19.11 6.89 6.37
C PRO A 512 -18.03 6.68 7.44
N VAL A 513 -16.81 7.17 7.17
CA VAL A 513 -15.75 7.18 8.20
C VAL A 513 -16.21 8.04 9.39
N GLY A 514 -17.02 9.08 9.15
CA GLY A 514 -17.57 9.97 10.18
C GLY A 514 -16.70 11.21 10.41
N GLU A 515 -17.25 12.28 11.00
CA GLU A 515 -16.49 13.51 11.29
C GLU A 515 -15.50 13.27 12.43
N GLY A 516 -14.23 13.67 12.23
CA GLY A 516 -13.19 13.49 13.24
C GLY A 516 -12.66 12.05 13.39
N ASN A 517 -13.18 11.11 12.61
CA ASN A 517 -12.77 9.70 12.63
C ASN A 517 -11.72 9.37 11.55
N TRP A 518 -11.37 10.32 10.67
CA TRP A 518 -10.24 10.15 9.76
C TRP A 518 -8.94 10.16 10.57
N PRO A 519 -8.22 9.03 10.71
CA PRO A 519 -6.99 8.98 11.50
C PRO A 519 -5.96 9.89 10.83
N PRO A 520 -5.29 10.85 11.49
CA PRO A 520 -4.40 11.80 10.80
C PRO A 520 -3.32 11.09 9.97
N VAL A 521 -2.98 11.64 8.79
CA VAL A 521 -1.80 11.16 8.03
C VAL A 521 -0.57 11.45 8.89
N SER A 522 0.01 10.39 9.45
CA SER A 522 0.97 10.50 10.55
C SER A 522 2.42 10.75 10.12
N THR A 523 2.70 10.58 8.83
CA THR A 523 4.02 10.71 8.19
C THR A 523 3.90 11.39 6.82
N SER A 524 5.05 11.71 6.20
CA SER A 524 5.05 12.09 4.79
C SER A 524 4.60 10.93 3.89
N TRP A 525 4.22 11.26 2.65
CA TRP A 525 3.92 10.24 1.63
C TRP A 525 5.16 9.42 1.25
N TYR A 526 6.38 9.88 1.53
CA TYR A 526 7.59 9.10 1.28
C TYR A 526 8.06 8.33 2.53
N GLY A 527 7.26 8.24 3.59
CA GLY A 527 7.55 7.39 4.75
C GLY A 527 8.46 8.00 5.82
N SER A 528 8.56 9.33 5.89
CA SER A 528 9.44 10.02 6.84
C SER A 528 8.68 10.74 7.97
N SER A 529 9.27 10.74 9.16
CA SER A 529 8.77 11.46 10.34
C SER A 529 9.18 12.95 10.39
N THR A 530 10.16 13.37 9.58
CA THR A 530 10.79 14.71 9.61
C THR A 530 9.98 15.79 8.90
N SER A 531 9.02 15.44 8.04
CA SER A 531 8.18 16.40 7.32
C SER A 531 6.68 16.08 7.49
N VAL A 532 6.08 16.57 8.58
CA VAL A 532 4.62 16.64 8.69
C VAL A 532 4.16 17.94 8.03
N GLY A 533 4.12 17.92 6.70
CA GLY A 533 3.66 19.03 5.88
C GLY A 533 3.36 18.49 4.49
N LEU A 534 2.08 18.48 4.12
CA LEU A 534 1.66 18.15 2.77
C LEU A 534 2.12 19.29 1.85
N SER A 535 3.19 19.09 1.09
CA SER A 535 3.22 19.63 -0.27
C SER A 535 2.67 18.52 -1.18
N LEU A 536 1.35 18.40 -1.22
CA LEU A 536 0.64 17.64 -2.25
C LEU A 536 0.11 18.58 -3.32
#